data_AF-A0A7I9XT01-F1
#
_entry.id   AF-A0A7I9XT01-F1
#
_cell.length_a   1.000
_cell.length_b   1.000
_cell.length_c   1.000
_cell.angle_alpha   90.00
_cell.angle_beta   90.00
_cell.angle_gamma   90.00
#
_symmetry.space_group_name_H-M   'P 1'
#
loop_
_entity.id
_entity.type
_entity.pdbx_description
1 polymer ?
#
loop_
_entity_poly.entity_id
_entity_poly.type
_entity_poly.pdbx_seq_one_letter_code
_entity_poly.pdbx_strand_id
1 'polypeptide(L)'
;MRFAFKTSPQHTTWTDMLALWKQADDIEVFESGWTFDHFYPIFSDSTGPCLEGWTTLTALAQATTRLRLGTLVTGIHYRHPRGAGQYGRST
;
A
#
# COMPACT_ATOMS: atom_id res chain seq x y z
N MET A 1 -20.99 -8.62 1.59
CA MET A 1 -20.14 -7.71 2.40
C MET A 1 -18.70 -8.03 2.06
N ARG A 2 -17.83 -7.02 1.84
CA ARG A 2 -16.44 -7.21 1.41
C ARG A 2 -15.51 -6.74 2.53
N PHE A 3 -14.44 -7.48 2.81
CA PHE A 3 -13.49 -7.11 3.86
C PHE A 3 -12.13 -6.72 3.28
N ALA A 4 -11.46 -5.79 3.96
CA ALA A 4 -10.18 -5.24 3.55
C ALA A 4 -9.32 -4.96 4.78
N PHE A 5 -8.01 -4.86 4.56
CA PHE A 5 -7.05 -4.42 5.57
C PHE A 5 -6.25 -3.21 5.07
N LYS A 6 -5.66 -2.47 6.00
CA LYS A 6 -4.80 -1.32 5.70
C LYS A 6 -3.54 -1.40 6.54
N THR A 7 -2.40 -1.19 5.92
CA THR A 7 -1.10 -1.04 6.60
C THR A 7 -0.55 0.36 6.38
N SER A 8 0.07 0.94 7.40
CA SER A 8 0.86 2.16 7.26
C SER A 8 2.33 1.81 7.00
N PRO A 9 2.94 2.23 5.88
CA PRO A 9 4.35 1.97 5.59
C PRO A 9 5.31 2.88 6.40
N GLN A 10 4.99 3.20 7.65
CA GLN A 10 5.84 3.96 8.57
C GLN A 10 6.27 3.08 9.75
N HIS A 11 7.48 3.32 10.28
CA HIS A 11 8.02 2.57 11.43
C HIS A 11 7.98 1.04 11.21
N THR A 12 8.23 0.62 9.98
CA THR A 12 8.21 -0.78 9.54
C THR A 12 9.28 -1.02 8.48
N THR A 13 9.58 -2.29 8.22
CA THR A 13 10.52 -2.69 7.17
C THR A 13 9.78 -3.23 5.95
N TRP A 14 10.46 -3.26 4.80
CA TRP A 14 9.93 -3.92 3.61
C TRP A 14 9.64 -5.41 3.86
N THR A 15 10.51 -6.10 4.60
CA THR A 15 10.36 -7.53 4.91
C THR A 15 9.06 -7.80 5.67
N ASP A 16 8.76 -6.98 6.68
CA ASP A 16 7.55 -7.13 7.50
C ASP A 16 6.29 -6.83 6.68
N MET A 17 6.33 -5.77 5.88
CA MET A 17 5.25 -5.42 4.95
C MET A 17 4.97 -6.56 3.97
N LEU A 18 6.02 -7.10 3.33
CA LEU A 18 5.88 -8.19 2.38
C LEU A 18 5.31 -9.46 3.02
N ALA A 19 5.78 -9.82 4.21
CA ALA A 19 5.30 -11.00 4.93
C ALA A 19 3.81 -10.87 5.29
N LEU A 20 3.40 -9.72 5.85
CA LEU A 20 2.01 -9.46 6.22
C LEU A 20 1.10 -9.52 5.00
N TRP A 21 1.48 -8.86 3.91
CA TRP A 21 0.65 -8.80 2.70
C TRP A 21 0.51 -10.15 2.00
N LYS A 22 1.56 -10.98 1.98
CA LYS A 22 1.46 -12.36 1.49
C LYS A 22 0.52 -13.20 2.34
N GLN A 23 0.64 -13.11 3.66
CA GLN A 23 -0.26 -13.81 4.56
C GLN A 23 -1.71 -13.34 4.39
N ALA A 24 -1.94 -12.04 4.17
CA ALA A 24 -3.28 -11.53 3.91
C ALA A 24 -3.83 -11.95 2.54
N ASP A 25 -2.98 -12.13 1.52
CA ASP A 25 -3.37 -12.66 0.20
C ASP A 25 -3.89 -14.10 0.30
N ASP A 26 -3.32 -14.89 1.22
CA ASP A 26 -3.74 -16.29 1.50
C ASP A 26 -5.05 -16.40 2.30
N ILE A 27 -5.52 -15.31 2.95
CA ILE A 27 -6.76 -15.33 3.73
C ILE A 27 -7.94 -14.90 2.85
N GLU A 28 -8.81 -15.85 2.50
CA GLU A 28 -9.93 -15.66 1.56
C GLU A 28 -10.86 -14.50 1.91
N VAL A 29 -11.07 -14.20 3.19
CA VAL A 29 -11.98 -13.13 3.63
C VAL A 29 -11.55 -11.75 3.15
N PHE A 30 -10.25 -11.50 2.99
CA PHE A 30 -9.73 -10.20 2.56
C PHE A 30 -9.75 -10.12 1.05
N GLU A 31 -10.49 -9.16 0.48
CA GLU A 31 -10.57 -8.96 -0.97
C GLU A 31 -9.67 -7.81 -1.46
N SER A 32 -9.26 -6.94 -0.53
CA SER A 32 -8.38 -5.81 -0.87
C SER A 32 -7.46 -5.42 0.28
N GLY A 33 -6.30 -4.88 -0.09
CA GLY A 33 -5.32 -4.31 0.81
C GLY A 33 -5.01 -2.86 0.44
N TRP A 34 -4.80 -2.01 1.44
CA TRP A 34 -4.56 -0.58 1.24
C TRP A 34 -3.30 -0.11 1.95
N THR A 35 -2.53 0.76 1.29
CA THR A 35 -1.44 1.53 1.90
C THR A 35 -1.83 3.02 1.98
N PHE A 36 -0.94 3.90 2.45
CA PHE A 36 -1.08 5.34 2.31
C PHE A 36 -0.04 5.93 1.34
N ASP A 37 -0.17 7.22 1.04
CA ASP A 37 0.76 7.93 0.17
C ASP A 37 1.45 9.10 0.90
N HIS A 38 2.28 8.78 1.90
CA HIS A 38 3.08 9.77 2.62
C HIS A 38 4.56 9.48 2.43
N PHE A 39 5.36 10.55 2.30
CA PHE A 39 6.82 10.46 2.20
C PHE A 39 7.51 10.33 3.56
N TYR A 40 6.80 10.64 4.65
CA TYR A 40 7.30 10.62 6.02
C TYR A 40 6.17 10.22 6.99
N PRO A 41 6.49 9.78 8.22
CA PRO A 41 5.48 9.41 9.20
C PRO A 41 4.59 10.59 9.62
N ILE A 42 3.27 10.38 9.73
CA ILE A 42 2.29 11.46 9.97
C ILE A 42 1.61 11.45 11.34
N PHE A 43 1.94 10.50 12.20
CA PHE A 43 1.39 10.41 13.57
C PHE A 43 2.45 9.99 14.59
N SER A 44 3.71 10.25 14.26
CA SER A 44 4.90 9.89 15.05
C SER A 44 6.06 10.80 14.64
N ASP A 45 7.27 10.51 15.12
CA ASP A 45 8.48 11.24 14.70
C ASP A 45 8.61 11.24 13.18
N SER A 46 8.58 12.44 12.58
CA SER A 46 8.64 12.66 11.14
C SER A 46 10.00 12.33 10.53
N THR A 47 11.03 12.16 11.36
CA THR A 47 12.36 11.70 10.94
C THR A 47 12.49 10.17 10.91
N GLY A 48 11.46 9.46 11.37
CA GLY A 48 11.41 8.01 11.36
C GLY A 48 11.27 7.39 9.96
N PRO A 49 11.50 6.08 9.82
CA PRO A 49 11.47 5.41 8.52
C PRO A 49 10.05 5.36 7.94
N CYS A 50 9.94 5.64 6.64
CA CYS A 50 8.70 5.56 5.88
C CYS A 50 8.99 5.04 4.47
N LEU A 51 8.38 3.91 4.09
CA LEU A 51 8.48 3.40 2.72
C LEU A 51 7.58 4.24 1.81
N GLU A 52 8.08 4.55 0.64
CA GLU A 52 7.38 5.39 -0.34
C GLU A 52 6.14 4.67 -0.87
N GLY A 53 4.98 5.34 -0.81
CA GLY A 53 3.67 4.69 -0.97
C GLY A 53 3.45 3.97 -2.30
N TRP A 54 3.85 4.57 -3.42
CA TRP A 54 3.61 4.05 -4.76
C TRP A 54 4.58 2.93 -5.15
N THR A 55 5.84 3.07 -4.76
CA THR A 55 6.88 2.06 -4.93
C THR A 55 6.53 0.83 -4.11
N THR A 56 6.12 1.03 -2.85
CA THR A 56 5.66 -0.05 -1.98
C THR A 56 4.43 -0.75 -2.57
N LEU A 57 3.42 0.02 -3.01
CA LEU A 57 2.22 -0.52 -3.65
C LEU A 57 2.55 -1.35 -4.89
N THR A 58 3.47 -0.87 -5.73
CA THR A 58 3.90 -1.57 -6.95
C THR A 58 4.60 -2.89 -6.63
N ALA A 59 5.50 -2.89 -5.64
CA ALA A 59 6.20 -4.09 -5.20
C ALA A 59 5.24 -5.11 -4.57
N LEU A 60 4.27 -4.67 -3.77
CA LEU A 60 3.23 -5.52 -3.20
C LEU A 60 2.34 -6.12 -4.30
N ALA A 61 1.93 -5.33 -5.29
CA ALA A 61 1.12 -5.79 -6.40
C ALA A 61 1.82 -6.86 -7.25
N GLN A 62 3.16 -6.85 -7.31
CA GLN A 62 3.94 -7.93 -7.93
C GLN A 62 3.98 -9.18 -7.05
N ALA A 63 4.03 -9.02 -5.73
CA ALA A 63 4.22 -10.10 -4.77
C ALA A 63 2.93 -10.83 -4.34
N THR A 64 1.77 -10.22 -4.55
CA THR A 64 0.44 -10.79 -4.27
C THR A 64 -0.31 -11.09 -5.56
N THR A 65 -1.24 -12.05 -5.53
CA THR A 65 -1.92 -12.55 -6.73
C THR A 65 -3.43 -12.35 -6.74
N ARG A 66 -4.08 -12.26 -5.56
CA ARG A 66 -5.54 -12.25 -5.43
C ARG A 66 -6.08 -10.89 -5.01
N LEU A 67 -5.41 -10.21 -4.09
CA LEU A 67 -5.88 -8.94 -3.54
C LEU A 67 -6.03 -7.86 -4.61
N ARG A 68 -7.06 -7.01 -4.47
CA ARG A 68 -7.07 -5.68 -5.09
C ARG A 68 -6.30 -4.71 -4.21
N LEU A 69 -5.40 -3.93 -4.80
CA LEU A 69 -4.52 -3.04 -4.05
C LEU A 69 -4.76 -1.57 -4.41
N GLY A 70 -4.51 -0.68 -3.45
CA GLY A 70 -4.51 0.76 -3.69
C GLY A 70 -3.93 1.58 -2.54
N THR A 71 -3.83 2.87 -2.76
CA THR A 71 -3.53 3.88 -1.75
C THR A 71 -4.84 4.49 -1.22
N LEU A 72 -4.97 4.58 0.10
CA LEU A 72 -6.09 5.23 0.78
C LEU A 72 -5.54 6.31 1.74
N VAL A 73 -5.27 7.54 1.25
CA VAL A 73 -5.53 8.11 -0.10
C VAL A 73 -4.23 8.49 -0.83
N THR A 74 -4.31 8.74 -2.14
CA THR A 74 -3.20 9.32 -2.93
C THR A 74 -3.08 10.83 -2.72
N GLY A 75 -1.88 11.32 -2.45
CA GLY A 75 -1.58 12.76 -2.43
C GLY A 75 -1.41 13.31 -3.84
N ILE A 76 -2.50 13.47 -4.59
CA ILE A 76 -2.48 13.81 -6.03
C ILE A 76 -1.67 15.07 -6.34
N HIS A 77 -1.64 16.04 -5.43
CA HIS A 77 -0.91 17.30 -5.59
C HIS A 77 0.61 17.12 -5.60
N TYR A 78 1.12 15.99 -5.11
CA TYR A 78 2.55 15.67 -5.09
C TYR A 78 2.98 14.79 -6.27
N ARG A 79 2.04 14.38 -7.14
CA ARG A 79 2.31 13.49 -8.27
C ARG A 79 2.16 14.25 -9.58
N HIS A 80 3.08 14.03 -10.51
CA HIS A 80 2.88 14.51 -11.88
C HIS A 80 1.60 13.86 -12.46
N PRO A 81 0.69 14.63 -13.09
CA PRO A 81 -0.64 14.16 -13.49
C PRO A 81 -0.66 12.90 -14.35
N ARG A 82 0.42 12.63 -15.10
CA ARG A 82 0.54 11.44 -15.97
C ARG A 82 0.75 10.12 -15.20
N GLY A 83 1.24 10.19 -13.97
CA GLY A 83 1.49 9.01 -13.12
C GLY A 83 0.24 8.50 -12.41
N ALA A 84 -0.66 9.40 -12.01
CA ALA A 84 -1.81 9.18 -11.11
C ALA A 84 -2.75 8.00 -11.49
N GLY A 85 -2.95 7.74 -12.79
CA GLY A 85 -4.05 6.90 -13.28
C GLY A 85 -3.71 5.44 -13.60
N GLN A 86 -2.48 4.95 -13.39
CA GLN A 86 -2.01 3.72 -14.03
C GLN A 86 -2.12 2.43 -13.19
N TYR A 87 -2.42 2.51 -11.89
CA TYR A 87 -2.24 1.35 -10.98
C TYR A 87 -3.53 0.66 -10.54
N GLY A 88 -4.70 1.05 -11.05
CA GLY A 88 -5.96 0.35 -10.77
C GLY A 88 -6.12 -0.89 -11.65
N ARG A 89 -5.83 -2.09 -11.14
CA ARG A 89 -6.26 -3.33 -11.82
C ARG A 89 -7.78 -3.40 -11.81
N SER A 90 -8.38 -3.28 -13.00
CA SER A 90 -9.76 -3.65 -13.28
C SER A 90 -9.83 -5.17 -13.45
N THR A 91 -10.21 -5.86 -12.38
CA THR A 91 -10.89 -7.17 -12.45
C THR A 91 -12.26 -7.00 -11.85
#